data_AF-A0A7X0DVI9-F1
#
_entry.id   AF-A0A7X0DVI9-F1
#
_cell.length_a   1.000
_cell.length_b   1.000
_cell.length_c   1.000
_cell.angle_alpha   90.00
_cell.angle_beta   90.00
_cell.angle_gamma   90.00
#
_symmetry.space_group_name_H-M   'P 1'
#
loop_
_entity.id
_entity.type
_entity.pdbx_description
1 polymer ?
#
loop_
_entity_poly.entity_id
_entity_poly.type
_entity_poly.pdbx_seq_one_letter_code
_entity_poly.pdbx_strand_id
1 'polypeptide(L)'
;MAQLASDIRETDRWYIDYTARMTPDEMEEVVDFTFTDGGAGRMSREEMLAHVVTHAGYHRGEVGRLLPDIESTAMRDVFAGYLHRADPARRQ
;
A
#
# COMPACT_ATOMS: atom_id res chain seq x y z
N MET A 1 -0.25 -18.90 -7.95
CA MET A 1 -1.19 -17.89 -7.40
C MET A 1 -1.34 -18.00 -5.89
N ALA A 2 -1.47 -19.20 -5.30
CA ALA A 2 -1.60 -19.35 -3.85
C ALA A 2 -0.41 -18.78 -3.03
N GLN A 3 0.83 -19.01 -3.48
CA GLN A 3 2.02 -18.46 -2.82
C GLN A 3 2.02 -16.92 -2.82
N LEU A 4 1.89 -16.30 -3.99
CA LEU A 4 1.80 -14.84 -4.11
C LEU A 4 0.69 -14.24 -3.23
N ALA A 5 -0.49 -14.86 -3.20
CA ALA A 5 -1.57 -14.41 -2.34
C ALA A 5 -1.27 -14.58 -0.84
N SER A 6 -0.45 -15.57 -0.46
CA SER A 6 0.03 -15.73 0.92
C SER A 6 1.03 -14.62 1.26
N ASP A 7 2.02 -14.39 0.40
CA ASP A 7 3.09 -13.40 0.61
C ASP A 7 2.53 -11.98 0.72
N ILE A 8 1.52 -11.64 -0.11
CA ILE A 8 0.81 -10.36 -0.01
C ILE A 8 0.14 -10.21 1.36
N ARG A 9 -0.58 -11.23 1.84
CA ARG A 9 -1.28 -11.16 3.13
C ARG A 9 -0.31 -11.08 4.32
N GLU A 10 0.82 -11.78 4.23
CA GLU A 10 1.87 -11.72 5.24
C GLU A 10 2.50 -10.32 5.29
N THR A 11 2.79 -9.74 4.12
CA THR A 11 3.33 -8.38 4.00
C THR A 11 2.34 -7.33 4.51
N ASP A 12 1.06 -7.45 4.15
CA ASP A 12 0.00 -6.56 4.64
C ASP A 12 -0.10 -6.62 6.17
N ARG A 13 -0.03 -7.82 6.75
CA ARG A 13 -0.05 -8.00 8.21
C ARG A 13 1.15 -7.32 8.86
N TRP A 14 2.34 -7.49 8.28
CA TRP A 14 3.55 -6.87 8.78
C TRP A 14 3.44 -5.34 8.80
N TYR A 15 2.94 -4.71 7.73
CA TYR A 15 2.75 -3.25 7.70
C TYR A 15 1.73 -2.76 8.74
N ILE A 16 0.62 -3.48 8.91
CA ILE A 16 -0.39 -3.14 9.94
C ILE A 16 0.24 -3.20 11.33
N ASP A 17 0.94 -4.29 11.64
CA ASP A 17 1.52 -4.47 12.96
C ASP A 17 2.71 -3.52 13.20
N TYR A 18 3.45 -3.15 12.16
CA TYR A 18 4.53 -2.16 12.22
C TYR A 18 3.98 -0.77 12.53
N THR A 19 3.04 -0.29 11.71
CA THR A 19 2.45 1.06 11.84
C THR A 19 1.65 1.23 13.14
N ALA A 20 1.02 0.17 13.65
CA ALA A 20 0.30 0.20 14.93
C ALA A 20 1.20 0.44 16.15
N ARG A 21 2.52 0.20 16.04
CA ARG A 21 3.48 0.32 17.14
C ARG A 21 4.35 1.57 17.06
N MET A 22 4.34 2.29 15.94
CA MET A 22 5.18 3.46 15.74
C MET A 22 4.69 4.66 16.53
N THR A 23 5.64 5.36 17.14
CA THR A 23 5.46 6.69 17.74
C THR A 23 5.67 7.79 16.68
N PRO A 24 5.17 9.02 16.91
CA PRO A 24 5.44 10.16 16.04
C PRO A 24 6.94 10.44 15.84
N ASP A 25 7.74 10.39 16.92
CA ASP A 25 9.19 10.61 16.83
C ASP A 25 9.88 9.55 15.96
N GLU A 26 9.43 8.30 16.02
CA GLU A 26 9.92 7.24 15.13
C GLU A 26 9.48 7.45 13.68
N MET A 27 8.31 8.05 13.43
CA MET A 27 7.87 8.37 12.07
C MET A 27 8.78 9.40 11.41
N GLU A 28 9.23 10.40 12.18
CA GLU A 28 10.14 11.47 11.73
C GLU A 28 11.61 11.02 11.60
N GLU A 29 11.97 9.83 12.11
CA GLU A 29 13.33 9.29 12.00
C GLU A 29 13.76 9.16 10.53
N VAL A 30 14.86 9.82 10.19
CA VAL A 30 15.42 9.81 8.83
C VAL A 30 16.36 8.62 8.66
N VAL A 31 16.12 7.86 7.60
CA VAL A 31 16.90 6.69 7.20
C VAL A 31 17.64 7.00 5.90
N ASP A 32 18.97 6.83 5.95
CA ASP A 32 19.83 6.84 4.77
C ASP A 32 19.89 5.42 4.18
N PHE A 33 19.79 5.31 2.85
CA PHE A 33 19.82 4.04 2.14
C PHE A 33 20.46 4.17 0.76
N THR A 34 20.77 3.04 0.14
CA THR A 34 21.29 2.97 -1.22
C THR A 34 20.27 2.30 -2.12
N PHE A 35 19.91 2.97 -3.21
CA PHE A 35 19.08 2.42 -4.27
C PHE A 35 19.79 1.24 -4.96
N THR A 36 19.02 0.40 -5.65
CA THR A 36 19.56 -0.76 -6.38
C THR A 36 20.49 -0.39 -7.53
N ASP A 37 20.42 0.84 -8.02
CA ASP A 37 21.32 1.39 -9.04
C ASP A 37 22.60 2.04 -8.44
N GLY A 38 22.76 1.98 -7.12
CA GLY A 38 23.88 2.57 -6.39
C GLY A 38 23.70 4.03 -5.98
N GLY A 39 22.58 4.67 -6.32
CA GLY A 39 22.26 6.02 -5.89
C GLY A 39 22.03 6.12 -4.38
N ALA A 40 22.38 7.25 -3.78
CA ALA A 40 22.07 7.53 -2.37
C ALA A 40 20.61 8.03 -2.23
N GLY A 41 19.90 7.50 -1.24
CA GLY A 41 18.55 7.89 -0.85
C GLY A 41 18.49 8.27 0.61
N ARG A 42 17.57 9.18 0.95
CA ARG A 42 17.34 9.63 2.32
C ARG A 42 15.87 9.98 2.46
N MET A 43 15.18 9.33 3.39
CA MET A 43 13.75 9.54 3.64
C MET A 43 13.44 9.30 5.11
N SER A 44 12.46 10.01 5.67
CA SER A 44 11.86 9.63 6.96
C SER A 44 11.07 8.33 6.82
N ARG A 45 10.79 7.66 7.94
CA ARG A 45 9.98 6.44 7.91
C ARG A 45 8.56 6.71 7.42
N GLU A 46 7.96 7.84 7.78
CA GLU A 46 6.66 8.24 7.23
C GLU A 46 6.71 8.48 5.71
N GLU A 47 7.77 9.09 5.18
CA GLU A 47 7.96 9.28 3.75
C GLU A 47 8.08 7.92 3.04
N MET A 48 8.80 6.96 3.62
CA MET A 48 8.92 5.59 3.09
C MET A 48 7.56 4.88 3.05
N LEU A 49 6.77 4.98 4.12
CA LEU A 49 5.42 4.38 4.18
C LEU A 49 4.47 5.04 3.16
N ALA A 50 4.52 6.37 3.03
CA ALA A 50 3.76 7.10 2.02
C ALA A 50 4.15 6.68 0.60
N HIS A 51 5.44 6.49 0.34
CA HIS A 51 5.93 5.97 -0.93
C HIS A 51 5.38 4.58 -1.23
N VAL A 52 5.43 3.65 -0.28
CA VAL A 52 4.90 2.29 -0.46
C VAL A 52 3.40 2.32 -0.80
N VAL A 53 2.59 3.08 -0.06
CA VAL A 53 1.14 3.17 -0.29
C VAL A 53 0.81 3.78 -1.65
N THR A 54 1.50 4.84 -2.04
CA THR A 54 1.28 5.52 -3.32
C THR A 54 1.72 4.66 -4.50
N HIS A 55 2.87 3.98 -4.38
CA HIS A 55 3.39 3.07 -5.39
C HIS A 55 2.49 1.82 -5.57
N ALA A 56 2.00 1.24 -4.48
CA ALA A 56 1.04 0.13 -4.53
C ALA A 56 -0.28 0.55 -5.21
N GLY A 57 -0.76 1.77 -4.92
CA GLY A 57 -1.94 2.35 -5.58
C GLY A 57 -1.76 2.51 -7.08
N TYR A 58 -0.59 2.99 -7.52
CA TYR A 58 -0.24 3.13 -8.94
C TYR A 58 -0.35 1.80 -9.69
N HIS A 59 0.36 0.76 -9.23
CA HIS A 59 0.34 -0.55 -9.88
C HIS A 59 -1.03 -1.24 -9.81
N ARG A 60 -1.76 -1.10 -8.70
CA ARG A 60 -3.14 -1.59 -8.60
C ARG A 60 -4.03 -0.93 -9.67
N GLY A 61 -3.83 0.37 -9.94
CA GLY A 61 -4.50 1.08 -11.01
C GLY A 61 -4.17 0.52 -12.40
N GLU A 62 -2.90 0.22 -12.67
CA GLU A 62 -2.46 -0.41 -13.93
C GLU A 62 -3.12 -1.78 -14.14
N VAL A 63 -3.16 -2.63 -13.11
CA VAL A 63 -3.85 -3.93 -13.14
C VAL A 63 -5.35 -3.75 -13.32
N GLY A 64 -5.96 -2.81 -12.60
CA GLY A 64 -7.38 -2.48 -12.70
C GLY A 64 -7.80 -2.04 -14.11
N ARG A 65 -6.89 -1.44 -14.88
CA ARG A 65 -7.13 -1.08 -16.29
C ARG A 65 -7.19 -2.31 -17.20
N LEU A 66 -6.45 -3.37 -16.89
CA LEU A 66 -6.37 -4.60 -17.71
C LEU A 66 -7.50 -5.59 -17.38
N LEU A 67 -8.00 -5.58 -16.14
CA LEU A 67 -8.98 -6.56 -15.67
C LEU A 67 -10.27 -6.66 -16.52
N PRO A 68 -10.88 -5.57 -17.04
CA PRO A 68 -12.10 -5.66 -17.85
C PRO A 68 -11.94 -6.49 -19.14
N ASP A 69 -10.72 -6.60 -19.68
CA ASP A 69 -10.43 -7.40 -20.88
C ASP A 69 -10.44 -8.91 -20.57
N ILE A 70 -10.37 -9.29 -19.29
CA ILE A 70 -10.30 -10.67 -18.80
C ILE A 70 -11.61 -11.06 -18.10
N GLU A 71 -12.20 -10.13 -17.34
CA GLU A 71 -13.43 -10.35 -16.57
C GLU A 71 -14.28 -9.08 -16.52
N SER A 72 -15.48 -9.13 -17.13
CA SER A 72 -16.38 -7.97 -17.23
C SER A 72 -16.95 -7.51 -15.88
N THR A 73 -16.90 -8.36 -14.84
CA THR A 73 -17.36 -8.09 -13.48
C THR A 73 -16.29 -7.51 -12.56
N ALA A 74 -15.08 -7.26 -13.05
CA ALA A 74 -13.99 -6.69 -12.27
C ALA A 74 -14.34 -5.26 -11.79
N MET A 75 -14.97 -5.21 -10.64
CA MET A 75 -15.42 -4.02 -9.94
C MET A 75 -14.25 -3.06 -9.74
N ARG A 76 -14.54 -1.76 -9.90
CA ARG A 76 -13.61 -0.65 -9.60
C ARG A 76 -13.23 -0.71 -8.13
N ASP A 77 -12.10 -1.33 -7.81
CA ASP A 77 -11.55 -1.36 -6.47
C ASP A 77 -11.01 0.04 -6.12
N VAL A 78 -11.91 0.89 -5.63
CA VAL A 78 -11.61 2.28 -5.27
C VAL A 78 -11.57 2.41 -3.75
N PHE A 79 -10.61 3.20 -3.27
CA PHE A 79 -10.42 3.45 -1.84
C PHE A 79 -11.69 3.96 -1.15
N ALA A 80 -12.45 4.85 -1.80
CA ALA A 80 -13.75 5.31 -1.29
C ALA A 80 -14.76 4.16 -1.11
N GLY A 81 -14.77 3.20 -2.04
CA GLY A 81 -15.61 2.00 -1.96
C GLY A 81 -15.18 1.06 -0.84
N TYR A 82 -13.87 0.94 -0.58
CA TYR A 82 -13.36 0.27 0.61
C TYR A 82 -13.81 0.99 1.90
N LEU A 83 -13.60 2.30 2.02
CA LEU A 83 -13.95 3.07 3.21
C LEU A 83 -15.43 2.92 3.58
N HIS A 84 -16.33 2.98 2.60
CA HIS A 84 -17.76 2.79 2.86
C HIS A 84 -18.17 1.36 3.20
N ARG A 85 -17.36 0.35 2.83
CA ARG A 85 -17.57 -1.04 3.27
C ARG A 85 -17.03 -1.27 4.67
N ALA A 86 -15.86 -0.71 4.98
CA ALA A 86 -15.20 -0.82 6.28
C ALA A 86 -15.90 0.01 7.36
N ASP A 87 -16.43 1.18 6.98
CA ASP A 87 -17.14 2.10 7.86
C ASP A 87 -18.42 2.62 7.15
N PRO A 88 -19.52 1.85 7.21
CA PRO A 88 -20.77 2.19 6.54
C PRO A 88 -21.39 3.52 6.98
N ALA A 89 -21.06 4.00 8.19
CA ALA A 89 -21.61 5.25 8.72
C ALA A 89 -21.16 6.48 7.92
N ARG A 90 -20.02 6.40 7.22
CA ARG A 90 -19.48 7.49 6.39
C ARG A 90 -20.28 7.82 5.12
N ARG A 91 -21.38 7.12 4.84
CA ARG A 91 -22.27 7.39 3.69
C ARG A 91 -23.39 8.39 3.98
N GLN A 92 -23.50 8.82 5.24
CA GLN A 92 -24.59 9.67 5.73
C GLN A 92 -24.24 11.15 5.63
#